data_AF-A0AAE5EYA2-F1
#
_entry.id   AF-A0AAE5EYA2-F1
#
_cell.length_a   1.000
_cell.length_b   1.000
_cell.length_c   1.000
_cell.angle_alpha   90.00
_cell.angle_beta   90.00
_cell.angle_gamma   90.00
#
_symmetry.space_group_name_H-M   'P 1'
#
loop_
_entity.id
_entity.type
_entity.pdbx_description
1 polymer ?
#
loop_
_entity_poly.entity_id
_entity_poly.type
_entity_poly.pdbx_seq_one_letter_code
_entity_poly.pdbx_strand_id
1 'polypeptide(L)'
;MTDPNDLPAERQPIDDVPTITCARCNGEWDLSYELDELQVGNQAVEQFALDHKRHTGHFPDDVVPWIVTCTQCPDGEEYLSDRPSKRWARTHARHTGHRVMVHHQSLDESLTIEPADSHS
;
A
#
# COMPACT_ATOMS: atom_id res chain seq x y z
N MET A 1 16.13 -30.63 35.70
CA MET A 1 14.65 -30.68 35.60
C MET A 1 14.29 -29.69 34.52
N THR A 2 14.02 -30.18 33.31
CA THR A 2 13.58 -29.34 32.19
C THR A 2 12.09 -29.17 32.36
N ASP A 3 11.61 -27.93 32.39
CA ASP A 3 10.19 -27.62 32.52
C ASP A 3 9.46 -28.21 31.28
N PRO A 4 8.47 -29.10 31.45
CA PRO A 4 7.74 -29.67 30.32
C PRO A 4 6.91 -28.64 29.56
N ASN A 5 6.87 -27.38 30.02
CA ASN A 5 6.18 -26.28 29.39
C ASN A 5 7.09 -25.39 28.50
N ASP A 6 8.37 -25.77 28.30
CA ASP A 6 9.30 -25.10 27.38
C ASP A 6 9.33 -25.77 25.99
N LEU A 7 8.15 -26.21 25.52
CA LEU A 7 7.97 -26.53 24.11
C LEU A 7 7.82 -25.19 23.37
N PRO A 8 8.59 -24.91 22.31
CA PRO A 8 8.31 -23.75 21.49
C PRO A 8 6.87 -23.88 21.03
N ALA A 9 6.04 -22.88 21.33
CA ALA A 9 4.65 -22.85 20.89
C ALA A 9 4.66 -23.10 19.39
N GLU A 10 4.21 -24.29 18.98
CA GLU A 10 4.07 -24.64 17.57
C GLU A 10 3.09 -23.61 17.01
N ARG A 11 3.63 -22.66 16.22
CA ARG A 11 2.82 -21.63 15.58
C ARG A 11 1.79 -22.38 14.75
N GLN A 12 0.53 -22.32 15.18
CA GLN A 12 -0.55 -22.95 14.44
C GLN A 12 -0.59 -22.28 13.07
N PRO A 13 -0.51 -23.04 11.97
CA PRO A 13 -0.60 -22.45 10.64
C PRO A 13 -1.91 -21.66 10.55
N ILE A 14 -1.82 -20.40 10.12
CA ILE A 14 -2.99 -19.59 9.83
C ILE A 14 -3.68 -20.24 8.63
N ASP A 15 -4.91 -20.73 8.79
CA ASP A 15 -5.61 -21.49 7.73
C ASP A 15 -5.98 -20.58 6.52
N ASP A 16 -6.00 -19.26 6.74
CA ASP A 16 -6.34 -18.23 5.74
C ASP A 16 -5.15 -17.29 5.45
N VAL A 17 -3.96 -17.82 5.17
CA VAL A 17 -2.81 -16.99 4.75
C VAL A 17 -3.10 -16.39 3.36
N PRO A 18 -3.10 -15.05 3.20
CA PRO A 18 -3.27 -14.43 1.91
C PRO A 18 -2.13 -14.84 0.97
N THR A 19 -2.47 -15.02 -0.31
CA THR A 19 -1.50 -15.27 -1.37
C THR A 19 -1.46 -14.06 -2.30
N ILE A 20 -0.25 -13.70 -2.76
CA ILE A 20 -0.02 -12.62 -3.71
C ILE A 20 0.63 -13.18 -4.96
N THR A 21 0.17 -12.72 -6.11
CA THR A 21 0.69 -13.07 -7.43
C THR A 21 1.36 -11.90 -8.12
N CYS A 22 2.38 -12.20 -8.92
CA CYS A 22 2.99 -11.22 -9.82
C CYS A 22 3.40 -11.91 -11.13
N ALA A 23 2.61 -11.67 -12.18
CA ALA A 23 2.87 -12.21 -13.52
C ALA A 23 4.19 -11.69 -14.11
N ARG A 24 4.59 -10.46 -13.76
CA ARG A 24 5.85 -9.86 -14.23
C ARG A 24 7.09 -10.57 -13.68
N CYS A 25 7.03 -10.98 -12.42
CA CYS A 25 8.09 -11.77 -11.79
C CYS A 25 7.88 -13.28 -11.97
N ASN A 26 6.75 -13.68 -12.54
CA ASN A 26 6.31 -15.06 -12.72
C ASN A 26 6.34 -15.85 -11.38
N GLY A 27 5.83 -15.22 -10.33
CA GLY A 27 5.88 -15.74 -8.96
C GLY A 27 4.56 -15.58 -8.21
N GLU A 28 4.38 -16.45 -7.23
CA GLU A 28 3.25 -16.51 -6.30
C GLU A 28 3.81 -16.81 -4.91
N TRP A 29 3.37 -16.05 -3.92
CA TRP A 29 3.88 -16.12 -2.55
C TRP A 29 2.72 -16.14 -1.56
N ASP A 30 2.74 -17.10 -0.65
CA ASP A 30 1.95 -17.02 0.56
C ASP A 30 2.61 -16.02 1.54
N LEU A 31 1.79 -15.27 2.27
CA LEU A 31 2.28 -14.25 3.21
C LEU A 31 2.55 -14.79 4.62
N SER A 32 2.90 -16.08 4.74
CA SER A 32 3.17 -16.71 6.04
C SER A 32 4.35 -16.05 6.75
N TYR A 33 5.40 -15.69 6.00
CA TYR A 33 6.55 -14.97 6.52
C TYR A 33 6.17 -13.61 7.12
N GLU A 34 5.39 -12.81 6.38
CA GLU A 34 4.93 -11.50 6.84
C GLU A 34 4.05 -11.64 8.09
N LEU A 35 3.16 -12.63 8.12
CA LEU A 35 2.24 -12.83 9.25
C LEU A 35 2.93 -13.39 10.49
N ASP A 36 3.79 -14.40 10.34
CA ASP A 36 4.34 -15.16 11.45
C ASP A 36 5.69 -14.63 11.93
N GLU A 37 6.54 -14.16 11.02
CA GLU A 37 7.88 -13.66 11.35
C GLU A 37 7.89 -12.15 11.57
N LEU A 38 7.26 -11.37 10.69
CA LEU A 38 7.20 -9.91 10.83
C LEU A 38 6.04 -9.42 11.71
N GLN A 39 5.07 -10.29 12.01
CA GLN A 39 3.91 -9.99 12.87
C GLN A 39 3.10 -8.76 12.42
N VAL A 40 3.06 -8.50 11.11
CA VAL A 40 2.40 -7.30 10.56
C VAL A 40 0.88 -7.47 10.43
N GLY A 41 0.35 -8.66 10.70
CA GLY A 41 -1.09 -8.94 10.76
C GLY A 41 -1.83 -8.46 9.52
N ASN A 42 -2.87 -7.63 9.71
CA ASN A 42 -3.70 -7.09 8.63
C ASN A 42 -2.93 -6.21 7.61
N GLN A 43 -1.66 -5.88 7.87
CA GLN A 43 -0.80 -5.10 6.98
C GLN A 43 0.17 -5.97 6.16
N ALA A 44 0.08 -7.31 6.22
CA ALA A 44 0.97 -8.21 5.48
C ALA A 44 1.03 -7.90 3.98
N VAL A 45 -0.14 -7.74 3.34
CA VAL A 45 -0.24 -7.40 1.91
C VAL A 45 0.42 -6.05 1.61
N GLU A 46 0.20 -5.04 2.46
CA GLU A 46 0.78 -3.71 2.27
C GLU A 46 2.31 -3.73 2.41
N GLN A 47 2.85 -4.44 3.40
CA GLN A 47 4.29 -4.55 3.59
C GLN A 47 4.96 -5.30 2.46
N PHE A 48 4.42 -6.47 2.07
CA PHE A 48 4.92 -7.22 0.92
C PHE A 48 4.92 -6.35 -0.34
N ALA A 49 3.83 -5.63 -0.61
CA ALA A 49 3.71 -4.80 -1.81
C ALA A 49 4.75 -3.67 -1.85
N LEU A 50 4.99 -3.00 -0.71
CA LEU A 50 6.00 -1.95 -0.61
C LEU A 50 7.41 -2.50 -0.78
N ASP A 51 7.71 -3.64 -0.18
CA ASP A 51 9.01 -4.28 -0.29
C ASP A 51 9.27 -4.78 -1.72
N HIS A 52 8.29 -5.49 -2.29
CA HIS A 52 8.33 -5.97 -3.68
C HIS A 52 8.60 -4.82 -4.64
N LYS A 53 7.86 -3.71 -4.53
CA LYS A 53 8.10 -2.53 -5.37
C LYS A 53 9.50 -1.93 -5.19
N ARG A 54 10.04 -1.89 -3.97
CA ARG A 54 11.40 -1.38 -3.75
C ARG A 54 12.46 -2.25 -4.43
N HIS A 55 12.24 -3.56 -4.50
CA HIS A 55 13.17 -4.50 -5.11
C HIS A 55 12.99 -4.68 -6.62
N THR A 56 11.75 -4.63 -7.12
CA THR A 56 11.41 -4.97 -8.51
C THR A 56 10.93 -3.77 -9.34
N GLY A 57 10.68 -2.62 -8.70
CA GLY A 57 10.21 -1.39 -9.35
C GLY A 57 8.73 -1.39 -9.73
N HIS A 58 7.94 -2.39 -9.33
CA HIS A 58 6.50 -2.47 -9.63
C HIS A 58 5.72 -3.12 -8.47
N PHE A 59 4.40 -2.87 -8.40
CA PHE A 59 3.54 -3.57 -7.46
C PHE A 59 3.13 -4.96 -7.99
N PRO A 60 2.84 -5.93 -7.12
CA PRO A 60 2.19 -7.19 -7.49
C PRO A 60 0.82 -6.98 -8.13
N ASP A 61 0.31 -7.99 -8.85
CA ASP A 61 -0.90 -7.85 -9.67
C ASP A 61 -2.15 -7.61 -8.81
N ASP A 62 -2.18 -8.20 -7.62
CA ASP A 62 -3.28 -8.07 -6.66
C ASP A 62 -3.31 -6.70 -5.95
N VAL A 63 -2.30 -5.85 -6.19
CA VAL A 63 -2.15 -4.56 -5.50
C VAL A 63 -2.22 -3.42 -6.50
N VAL A 64 -3.31 -2.68 -6.43
CA VAL A 64 -3.51 -1.50 -7.26
C VAL A 64 -3.40 -0.25 -6.41
N PRO A 65 -2.38 0.60 -6.66
CA PRO A 65 -2.15 1.78 -5.84
C PRO A 65 -3.15 2.90 -6.17
N TRP A 66 -3.38 3.74 -5.19
CA TRP A 66 -3.94 5.07 -5.34
C TRP A 66 -2.88 5.99 -5.93
N ILE A 67 -3.13 6.48 -7.14
CA ILE A 67 -2.21 7.35 -7.86
C ILE A 67 -2.65 8.79 -7.64
N VAL A 68 -1.72 9.63 -7.20
CA VAL A 68 -1.92 11.06 -7.03
C VAL A 68 -1.06 11.81 -8.03
N THR A 69 -1.68 12.61 -8.88
CA THR A 69 -1.01 13.36 -9.93
C THR A 69 -1.30 14.85 -9.79
N CYS A 70 -0.24 15.64 -9.66
CA CYS A 70 -0.32 17.09 -9.78
C CYS A 70 0.05 17.46 -11.21
N THR A 71 -0.84 18.14 -11.94
CA THR A 71 -0.59 18.52 -13.35
C THR A 71 0.54 19.52 -13.54
N GLN A 72 1.00 20.13 -12.44
CA GLN A 72 2.00 21.20 -12.43
C GLN A 72 3.36 20.73 -11.87
N CYS A 73 3.42 19.57 -11.24
CA CYS A 73 4.66 19.00 -10.71
C CYS A 73 5.11 17.84 -11.61
N PRO A 74 6.43 17.64 -11.76
CA PRO A 74 6.97 16.54 -12.56
C PRO A 74 6.66 15.16 -11.95
N ASP A 75 6.52 15.10 -10.62
CA ASP A 75 6.38 13.86 -9.88
C ASP A 75 4.93 13.63 -9.42
N GLY A 76 4.47 12.38 -9.57
CA GLY A 76 3.26 11.84 -8.95
C GLY A 76 3.63 10.93 -7.78
N GLU A 77 2.65 10.69 -6.90
CA GLU A 77 2.83 9.85 -5.70
C GLU A 77 1.86 8.67 -5.71
N GLU A 78 2.29 7.54 -5.16
CA GLU A 78 1.49 6.31 -5.09
C GLU A 78 1.29 5.86 -3.64
N TYR A 79 0.06 5.47 -3.30
CA TYR A 79 -0.31 5.03 -1.95
C TYR A 79 -1.10 3.73 -2.01
N LEU A 80 -0.98 2.91 -0.97
CA LEU A 80 -1.76 1.66 -0.85
C LEU A 80 -3.12 1.85 -0.19
N SER A 81 -3.51 3.10 0.09
CA SER A 81 -4.77 3.42 0.74
C SER A 81 -5.31 4.79 0.34
N ASP A 82 -6.63 4.90 0.31
CA ASP A 82 -7.40 6.10 -0.03
C ASP A 82 -7.11 7.29 0.88
N ARG A 83 -7.04 7.03 2.19
CA ARG A 83 -6.94 8.09 3.18
C ARG A 83 -5.57 8.80 3.13
N PRO A 84 -4.43 8.09 3.09
CA PRO A 84 -3.13 8.71 2.85
C PRO A 84 -3.06 9.51 1.55
N SER A 85 -3.57 8.97 0.44
CA SER A 85 -3.53 9.63 -0.87
C SER A 85 -4.30 10.95 -0.87
N LYS A 86 -5.54 10.94 -0.36
CA LYS A 86 -6.36 12.16 -0.22
C LYS A 86 -5.75 13.18 0.74
N ARG A 87 -5.13 12.73 1.83
CA ARG A 87 -4.45 13.62 2.79
C ARG A 87 -3.29 14.34 2.13
N TRP A 88 -2.42 13.62 1.42
CA TRP A 88 -1.31 14.23 0.70
C TRP A 88 -1.84 15.22 -0.35
N ALA A 89 -2.84 14.83 -1.14
CA ALA A 89 -3.38 15.67 -2.20
C ALA A 89 -3.91 17.01 -1.67
N ARG A 90 -4.65 16.98 -0.55
CA ARG A 90 -5.14 18.20 0.13
C ARG A 90 -4.01 19.07 0.65
N THR A 91 -3.00 18.46 1.29
CA THR A 91 -1.85 19.20 1.82
C THR A 91 -1.05 19.83 0.68
N HIS A 92 -0.80 19.10 -0.41
CA HIS A 92 -0.10 19.59 -1.58
C HIS A 92 -0.84 20.77 -2.22
N ALA A 93 -2.14 20.61 -2.52
CA ALA A 93 -2.96 21.66 -3.12
C ALA A 93 -2.98 22.94 -2.25
N ARG A 94 -3.05 22.80 -0.92
CA ARG A 94 -2.99 23.93 0.01
C ARG A 94 -1.66 24.66 0.01
N HIS A 95 -0.54 23.93 -0.08
CA HIS A 95 0.79 24.54 0.02
C HIS A 95 1.28 25.14 -1.30
N THR A 96 0.87 24.55 -2.42
CA THR A 96 1.36 24.92 -3.75
C THR A 96 0.36 25.74 -4.55
N GLY A 97 -0.92 25.73 -4.15
CA GLY A 97 -1.99 26.27 -4.98
C GLY A 97 -2.27 25.43 -6.23
N HIS A 98 -1.73 24.22 -6.31
CA HIS A 98 -1.89 23.38 -7.49
C HIS A 98 -3.15 22.51 -7.43
N ARG A 99 -3.69 22.19 -8.61
CA ARG A 99 -4.74 21.19 -8.76
C ARG A 99 -4.15 19.78 -8.74
N VAL A 100 -4.72 18.92 -7.91
CA VAL A 100 -4.27 17.54 -7.73
C VAL A 100 -5.39 16.56 -8.04
N MET A 101 -5.11 15.55 -8.84
CA MET A 101 -6.04 14.46 -9.16
C MET A 101 -5.64 13.20 -8.38
N VAL A 102 -6.63 12.52 -7.82
CA VAL A 102 -6.49 11.23 -7.16
C VAL A 102 -7.26 10.20 -7.97
N HIS A 103 -6.56 9.16 -8.42
CA HIS A 103 -7.10 8.08 -9.23
C HIS A 103 -6.88 6.73 -8.54
N HIS A 104 -7.86 5.84 -8.68
CA HIS A 104 -7.74 4.44 -8.29
C HIS A 104 -8.73 3.63 -9.12
N GLN A 105 -8.41 2.38 -9.44
CA GLN A 105 -9.25 1.54 -10.31
C GLN A 105 -10.66 1.30 -9.79
N SER A 106 -10.86 1.41 -8.47
CA SER A 106 -12.18 1.25 -7.85
C SER A 106 -13.05 2.50 -7.95
N LEU A 107 -12.52 3.60 -8.47
CA LEU A 107 -13.28 4.83 -8.71
C LEU A 107 -13.67 4.88 -10.18
N ASP A 108 -14.95 5.10 -10.45
CA ASP A 108 -15.43 5.33 -11.82
C ASP A 108 -14.85 6.64 -12.40
N GLU A 109 -14.62 7.63 -11.54
CA GLU A 109 -14.04 8.93 -11.90
C GLU A 109 -12.94 9.35 -10.93
N SER A 110 -11.90 9.99 -11.45
CA SER A 110 -10.82 10.54 -10.61
C SER A 110 -11.34 11.69 -9.73
N LEU A 111 -10.96 11.67 -8.44
CA LEU A 111 -11.25 12.77 -7.54
C LEU A 111 -10.30 13.94 -7.80
N THR A 112 -10.85 15.09 -8.16
CA THR A 112 -10.08 16.33 -8.29
C THR A 112 -10.12 17.13 -6.98
N ILE A 113 -8.95 17.52 -6.49
CA ILE A 113 -8.78 18.42 -5.36
C ILE A 113 -8.31 19.77 -5.88
N GLU A 114 -9.21 20.74 -5.76
CA GLU A 114 -8.94 22.14 -6.06
C GLU A 114 -8.02 22.74 -4.98
N PRO A 115 -7.15 23.70 -5.33
CA PRO A 115 -6.52 24.55 -4.32
C PRO A 115 -7.61 25.27 -3.54
N ALA A 116 -7.42 25.43 -2.23
CA ALA A 116 -8.33 26.26 -1.46
C ALA A 116 -8.23 27.69 -2.02
N ASP A 117 -9.35 28.24 -2.48
CA ASP A 117 -9.44 29.64 -2.90
C ASP A 117 -8.80 30.49 -1.81
N SER A 118 -7.67 31.10 -2.16
CA SER A 118 -6.98 32.03 -1.29
C SER A 118 -7.88 33.24 -1.13
N HIS A 119 -8.81 33.18 -0.17
CA HIS A 119 -9.55 34.35 0.26
C HIS A 119 -8.50 35.33 0.77
N SER A 120 -8.23 36.32 -0.08
CA SER A 120 -7.39 37.49 0.19
C SER A 120 -8.10 38.45 1.12
#